data_AF-A0A667WJW4-F1
#
_entry.id   AF-A0A667WJW4-F1
#
_cell.length_a   1.000
_cell.length_b   1.000
_cell.length_c   1.000
_cell.angle_alpha   90.00
_cell.angle_beta   90.00
_cell.angle_gamma   90.00
#
_symmetry.space_group_name_H-M   'P 1'
#
loop_
_entity.id
_entity.type
_entity.pdbx_description
1 polymer ?
#
loop_
_entity_poly.entity_id
_entity_poly.type
_entity_poly.pdbx_seq_one_letter_code
_entity_poly.pdbx_strand_id
1 'polypeptide(L)'
;MAGEEQLSYSQAIQSATGSLYRFPVIPVKGGFWEEREKRNILYLFYEDMKENPRREVERIMQYLDLSLSDDVISRIVELTSFKSMKENPMANYTFIPKPVFDHSISPFMRKGEVGDWTNHFTPGQSKMFDEDYEKQMKDANIPFRTLI
;
A
#
# COMPACT_ATOMS: atom_id res chain seq x y z
N MET A 1 -24.72 3.93 -13.12
CA MET A 1 -24.35 2.50 -13.02
C MET A 1 -23.91 2.05 -14.41
N ALA A 2 -22.62 2.26 -14.73
CA ALA A 2 -22.02 1.64 -15.90
C ALA A 2 -21.55 0.26 -15.45
N GLY A 3 -21.96 -0.80 -16.15
CA GLY A 3 -21.51 -2.15 -15.85
C GLY A 3 -19.99 -2.20 -15.94
N GLU A 4 -19.33 -2.58 -14.86
CA GLU A 4 -17.90 -2.91 -14.90
C GLU A 4 -17.79 -4.18 -15.75
N GLU A 5 -17.36 -4.00 -17.00
CA GLU A 5 -17.04 -5.10 -17.88
C GLU A 5 -15.89 -5.88 -17.24
N GLN A 6 -16.12 -7.16 -16.92
CA GLN A 6 -15.17 -7.98 -16.19
C GLN A 6 -13.92 -8.19 -17.04
N LEU A 7 -12.86 -7.43 -16.77
CA LEU A 7 -11.60 -7.52 -17.49
C LEU A 7 -11.01 -8.93 -17.35
N SER A 8 -10.47 -9.47 -18.44
CA SER A 8 -9.63 -10.66 -18.37
C SER A 8 -8.38 -10.36 -17.53
N TYR A 9 -7.75 -11.39 -16.98
CA TYR A 9 -6.52 -11.21 -16.20
C TYR A 9 -5.43 -10.46 -16.97
N SER A 10 -5.21 -10.80 -18.24
CA SER A 10 -4.21 -10.12 -19.07
C SER A 10 -4.55 -8.66 -19.29
N GLN A 11 -5.84 -8.33 -19.46
CA GLN A 11 -6.30 -6.94 -19.55
C GLN A 11 -6.13 -6.20 -18.22
N ALA A 12 -6.42 -6.85 -17.09
CA ALA A 12 -6.24 -6.27 -15.76
C ALA A 12 -4.76 -5.97 -15.46
N ILE A 13 -3.86 -6.92 -15.74
CA ILE A 13 -2.41 -6.74 -15.57
C ILE A 13 -1.88 -5.69 -16.54
N GLN A 14 -2.29 -5.68 -17.81
CA GLN A 14 -1.87 -4.67 -18.77
C GLN A 14 -2.36 -3.27 -18.38
N SER A 15 -3.60 -3.15 -17.89
CA SER A 15 -4.16 -1.90 -17.37
C SER A 15 -3.42 -1.43 -16.12
N ALA A 16 -3.15 -2.32 -15.16
CA ALA A 16 -2.37 -2.01 -13.97
C ALA A 16 -0.94 -1.57 -14.33
N THR A 17 -0.26 -2.31 -15.20
CA THR A 17 1.09 -2.01 -15.68
C THR A 17 1.12 -0.68 -16.45
N GLY A 18 0.11 -0.41 -17.28
CA GLY A 18 -0.07 0.85 -18.02
C GLY A 18 -0.35 2.06 -17.14
N SER A 19 -0.91 1.84 -15.94
CA SER A 19 -1.22 2.89 -14.96
C SER A 19 -0.04 3.18 -14.01
N LEU A 20 0.92 2.27 -13.91
CA LEU A 20 2.09 2.36 -13.03
C LEU A 20 3.26 3.18 -13.62
N TYR A 21 3.10 3.80 -14.80
CA TYR A 21 4.10 4.71 -15.36
C TYR A 21 4.10 6.08 -14.68
N ARG A 22 4.45 6.12 -13.39
CA ARG A 22 4.95 7.33 -12.73
C ARG A 22 6.22 6.98 -11.97
N PHE A 23 7.33 7.21 -12.66
CA PHE A 23 8.75 7.03 -12.31
C PHE A 23 9.39 5.66 -12.59
N PRO A 24 10.52 5.61 -13.36
CA PRO A 24 11.42 4.47 -13.33
C PRO A 24 12.30 4.60 -12.09
N VAL A 25 11.91 4.01 -10.96
CA VAL A 25 12.76 3.97 -9.76
C VAL A 25 13.09 2.51 -9.46
N ILE A 26 14.27 2.10 -9.92
CA ILE A 26 14.93 0.82 -9.71
C ILE A 26 14.19 -0.36 -10.39
N PRO A 27 14.85 -1.10 -11.32
CA PRO A 27 14.23 -2.27 -11.92
C PRO A 27 13.77 -3.24 -10.83
N VAL A 28 12.55 -3.74 -10.96
CA VAL A 28 11.88 -4.61 -9.98
C VAL A 28 12.52 -6.00 -10.00
N LYS A 29 13.72 -6.09 -9.42
CA LYS A 29 14.25 -7.22 -8.67
C LYS A 29 15.16 -6.61 -7.61
N GLY A 30 14.83 -6.80 -6.33
CA GLY A 30 15.64 -6.29 -5.23
C GLY A 30 15.42 -4.82 -4.86
N GLY A 31 15.26 -3.88 -5.79
CA GLY A 31 14.70 -2.55 -5.52
C GLY A 31 15.28 -1.79 -4.29
N PHE A 32 14.40 -1.11 -3.58
CA PHE A 32 14.69 -0.54 -2.26
C PHE A 32 14.92 -1.61 -1.18
N TRP A 33 14.49 -2.86 -1.40
CA TRP A 33 14.70 -3.95 -0.46
C TRP A 33 16.20 -4.24 -0.34
N GLU A 34 16.91 -4.53 -1.42
CA GLU A 34 18.36 -4.77 -1.37
C GLU A 34 19.16 -3.54 -0.96
N GLU A 35 18.75 -2.34 -1.41
CA GLU A 35 19.44 -1.11 -1.08
C GLU A 35 19.34 -0.73 0.40
N ARG A 36 18.34 -1.27 1.14
CA ARG A 36 18.20 -1.04 2.58
C ARG A 36 19.41 -1.53 3.39
N GLU A 37 20.14 -2.52 2.87
CA GLU A 37 21.34 -3.07 3.54
C GLU A 37 22.58 -2.20 3.28
N LYS A 38 22.53 -1.33 2.26
CA LYS A 38 23.69 -0.53 1.81
C LYS A 38 23.53 0.97 2.12
N ARG A 39 22.31 1.43 2.32
CA ARG A 39 21.96 2.84 2.49
C ARG A 39 21.09 3.02 3.71
N ASN A 40 21.00 4.27 4.17
CA ASN A 40 20.07 4.64 5.23
C ASN A 40 18.64 4.67 4.67
N ILE A 41 18.00 3.49 4.62
CA ILE A 41 16.61 3.31 4.20
C ILE A 41 15.87 2.45 5.24
N LEU A 42 14.81 3.01 5.82
CA LEU A 42 13.84 2.23 6.61
C LEU A 42 12.81 1.61 5.67
N TYR A 43 12.84 0.29 5.53
CA TYR A 43 11.83 -0.45 4.78
C TYR A 43 10.69 -0.89 5.69
N LEU A 44 9.47 -0.43 5.40
CA LEU A 44 8.25 -0.73 6.16
C LEU A 44 7.24 -1.48 5.28
N PHE A 45 6.44 -2.33 5.91
CA PHE A 45 5.33 -3.02 5.25
C PHE A 45 4.01 -2.39 5.65
N TYR A 46 3.10 -2.26 4.69
CA TYR A 46 1.75 -1.74 4.96
C TYR A 46 1.02 -2.64 5.95
N GLU A 47 1.22 -3.95 5.82
CA GLU A 47 0.63 -4.98 6.65
C GLU A 47 1.08 -4.86 8.10
N ASP A 48 2.36 -4.55 8.33
CA ASP A 48 2.90 -4.31 9.68
C ASP A 48 2.27 -3.07 10.32
N MET A 49 2.12 -1.99 9.55
CA MET A 49 1.46 -0.76 10.02
C MET A 49 -0.02 -0.98 10.34
N LYS A 50 -0.67 -1.92 9.65
CA LYS A 50 -2.06 -2.31 9.90
C LYS A 50 -2.22 -3.23 11.10
N GLU A 51 -1.31 -4.18 11.27
CA GLU A 51 -1.30 -5.14 12.38
C GLU A 51 -0.91 -4.49 13.71
N ASN A 52 0.16 -3.70 13.73
CA ASN A 52 0.62 -3.01 14.94
C ASN A 52 1.16 -1.60 14.61
N PRO A 53 0.28 -0.60 14.48
CA PRO A 53 0.69 0.75 14.14
C PRO A 53 1.61 1.37 15.18
N ARG A 54 1.46 1.04 16.47
CA ARG A 54 2.32 1.56 17.54
C ARG A 54 3.77 1.09 17.35
N ARG A 55 3.96 -0.22 17.12
CA ARG A 55 5.28 -0.80 16.86
C ARG A 55 5.97 -0.14 15.68
N GLU A 56 5.25 0.08 14.58
CA GLU A 56 5.85 0.72 13.41
C GLU A 56 6.14 2.22 13.64
N VAL A 57 5.30 2.95 14.39
CA VAL A 57 5.62 4.33 14.80
C VAL A 57 6.89 4.37 15.65
N GLU A 58 7.01 3.49 16.65
CA GLU A 58 8.21 3.38 17.49
C GLU A 58 9.45 3.07 16.66
N ARG A 59 9.34 2.16 15.69
CA ARG A 59 10.41 1.81 14.76
C ARG A 59 10.84 2.99 13.87
N ILE A 60 9.89 3.81 13.40
CA ILE A 60 10.19 5.05 12.67
C ILE A 60 10.91 6.04 13.59
N MET A 61 10.46 6.22 14.83
CA MET A 61 11.09 7.16 15.76
C MET A 61 12.52 6.75 16.10
N GLN A 62 12.76 5.46 16.36
CA GLN A 62 14.10 4.92 16.57
C GLN A 62 15.00 5.13 15.35
N TYR A 63 14.48 4.91 14.16
CA TYR A 63 15.23 5.12 12.91
C TYR A 63 15.59 6.60 12.68
N LEU A 64 14.74 7.53 13.14
CA LEU A 64 14.99 8.97 13.09
C LEU A 64 15.83 9.49 14.28
N ASP A 65 16.30 8.61 15.17
CA ASP A 65 17.00 8.95 16.41
C ASP A 65 16.20 9.91 17.31
N LEU A 66 14.88 9.68 17.37
CA LEU A 66 13.94 10.47 18.19
C LEU A 66 13.45 9.65 19.39
N SER A 67 13.54 10.26 20.57
CA SER A 67 12.93 9.74 21.79
C SER A 67 11.66 10.52 22.11
N LEU A 68 10.50 9.86 22.00
CA LEU A 68 9.19 10.44 22.29
C LEU A 68 8.57 9.77 23.52
N SER A 69 7.79 10.54 24.28
CA SER A 69 6.99 9.98 25.37
C SER A 69 5.84 9.13 24.84
N ASP A 70 5.40 8.15 25.63
CA ASP A 70 4.28 7.26 25.29
C ASP A 70 2.99 8.00 24.90
N ASP A 71 2.71 9.14 25.51
CA ASP A 71 1.54 9.97 25.19
C ASP A 71 1.60 10.52 23.76
N VAL A 72 2.79 10.94 23.31
CA VAL A 72 3.01 11.46 21.96
C VAL A 72 2.90 10.34 20.94
N ILE A 73 3.48 9.17 21.23
CA ILE A 73 3.36 7.98 20.37
C ILE A 73 1.88 7.59 20.23
N SER A 74 1.15 7.53 21.34
CA SER A 74 -0.28 7.20 21.36
C SER A 74 -1.09 8.21 20.53
N ARG A 75 -0.75 9.50 20.64
CA ARG A 75 -1.39 10.55 19.85
C ARG A 75 -1.10 10.45 18.36
N ILE A 76 0.13 10.10 17.98
CA ILE A 76 0.49 9.87 16.58
C ILE A 76 -0.37 8.73 16.03
N VAL A 77 -0.40 7.58 16.71
CA VAL A 77 -1.18 6.39 16.29
C VAL A 77 -2.66 6.73 16.10
N GLU A 78 -3.25 7.52 17.01
CA GLU A 78 -4.64 7.95 16.92
C GLU A 78 -4.88 8.85 15.69
N LEU A 79 -4.04 9.86 15.49
CA LEU A 79 -4.17 10.84 14.40
C LEU A 79 -3.90 10.24 13.03
N THR A 80 -2.98 9.27 12.94
CA THR A 80 -2.67 8.54 11.71
C THR A 80 -3.54 7.30 11.52
N SER A 81 -4.54 7.08 12.38
CA SER A 81 -5.49 6.00 12.16
C SER A 81 -6.32 6.25 10.91
N PHE A 82 -6.75 5.17 10.24
CA PHE A 82 -7.53 5.28 9.01
C PHE A 82 -8.81 6.12 9.21
N LYS A 83 -9.48 5.97 10.35
CA LYS A 83 -10.68 6.76 10.70
C LYS A 83 -10.34 8.25 10.73
N SER A 84 -9.33 8.64 11.51
CA SER A 84 -8.90 10.04 11.65
C SER A 84 -8.46 10.63 10.31
N MET A 85 -7.67 9.89 9.52
CA MET A 85 -7.19 10.35 8.22
C MET A 85 -8.32 10.47 7.18
N LYS A 86 -9.33 9.59 7.24
CA LYS A 86 -10.49 9.64 6.35
C LYS A 86 -11.36 10.87 6.58
N GLU A 87 -11.42 11.36 7.81
CA GLU A 87 -12.17 12.57 8.17
C GLU A 87 -11.36 13.86 7.97
N ASN A 88 -10.03 13.78 7.95
CA ASN A 88 -9.15 14.95 7.81
C ASN A 88 -9.03 15.44 6.35
N PRO A 89 -9.50 16.66 6.01
CA PRO A 89 -9.40 17.23 4.66
C PRO A 89 -7.97 17.26 4.11
N MET A 90 -6.97 17.50 4.97
CA MET A 90 -5.56 17.55 4.56
C MET A 90 -5.00 16.18 4.14
N ALA A 91 -5.60 15.09 4.61
CA ALA A 91 -5.16 13.73 4.34
C ALA A 91 -6.04 12.99 3.32
N ASN A 92 -7.36 13.26 3.31
CA ASN A 92 -8.31 12.59 2.44
C ASN A 92 -8.46 13.25 1.06
N TYR A 93 -7.76 14.36 0.80
CA TYR A 93 -7.73 15.10 -0.47
C TYR A 93 -9.08 15.65 -0.96
N THR A 94 -10.07 15.79 -0.08
CA THR A 94 -11.38 16.35 -0.47
C THR A 94 -11.32 17.81 -0.94
N PHE A 95 -10.22 18.52 -0.69
CA PHE A 95 -9.97 19.86 -1.24
C PHE A 95 -9.56 19.84 -2.73
N ILE A 96 -9.17 18.67 -3.27
CA ILE A 96 -8.76 18.56 -4.68
C ILE A 96 -10.00 18.59 -5.58
N PRO A 97 -10.00 19.42 -6.65
CA PRO A 97 -11.15 19.54 -7.55
C PRO A 97 -11.52 18.22 -8.23
N LYS A 98 -12.82 18.05 -8.48
CA LYS A 98 -13.43 16.88 -9.15
C LYS A 98 -12.75 16.44 -10.45
N PRO A 99 -12.28 17.34 -11.35
CA PRO A 99 -11.58 16.94 -12.56
C PRO A 99 -10.26 16.20 -12.32
N VAL A 100 -9.67 16.34 -11.14
CA VAL A 100 -8.44 15.64 -10.73
C VAL A 100 -8.81 14.41 -9.90
N PHE A 101 -9.59 14.59 -8.83
CA PHE A 101 -10.10 13.50 -7.99
C PHE A 101 -11.62 13.52 -7.90
N ASP A 102 -12.27 12.59 -8.60
CA ASP A 102 -13.71 12.41 -8.50
C ASP A 102 -14.08 11.52 -7.30
N HIS A 103 -14.21 12.15 -6.14
CA HIS A 103 -14.65 11.49 -4.90
C HIS A 103 -16.08 10.94 -4.95
N SER A 104 -16.89 11.26 -5.97
CA SER A 104 -18.23 10.67 -6.16
C SER A 104 -18.17 9.28 -6.78
N ILE A 105 -17.07 8.93 -7.46
CA ILE A 105 -16.81 7.58 -7.98
C ILE A 105 -16.16 6.73 -6.89
N SER A 106 -15.07 7.23 -6.32
CA SER A 106 -14.34 6.55 -5.25
C SER A 106 -13.59 7.56 -4.39
N PRO A 107 -13.73 7.50 -3.05
CA PRO A 107 -12.97 8.37 -2.17
C PRO A 107 -11.49 7.92 -2.13
N PHE A 108 -10.57 8.89 -2.00
CA PHE A 108 -9.14 8.62 -1.85
C PHE A 108 -8.85 7.65 -0.69
N MET A 109 -9.43 7.94 0.50
CA MET A 109 -9.41 7.03 1.65
C MET A 109 -10.54 5.98 1.52
N ARG A 110 -10.30 4.95 0.70
CA ARG A 110 -11.32 3.93 0.34
C ARG A 110 -11.67 2.98 1.49
N LYS A 111 -10.88 1.91 1.69
CA LYS A 111 -11.10 0.88 2.73
C LYS A 111 -9.99 0.82 3.78
N GLY A 112 -8.72 0.96 3.36
CA GLY A 112 -7.58 0.94 4.29
C GLY A 112 -7.40 -0.40 5.01
N GLU A 113 -7.59 -1.51 4.30
CA GLU A 113 -7.52 -2.88 4.82
C GLU A 113 -6.57 -3.74 4.00
N VAL A 114 -6.02 -4.78 4.64
CA VAL A 114 -5.23 -5.83 3.98
C VAL A 114 -6.19 -6.96 3.61
N GLY A 115 -5.99 -7.57 2.43
CA GLY A 115 -6.79 -8.71 2.01
C GLY A 115 -8.01 -8.39 1.13
N ASP A 116 -8.29 -7.11 0.84
CA ASP A 116 -9.43 -6.74 -0.02
C ASP A 116 -9.35 -7.37 -1.42
N TRP A 117 -8.16 -7.77 -1.89
CA TRP A 117 -7.96 -8.47 -3.16
C TRP A 117 -8.83 -9.73 -3.29
N THR A 118 -9.14 -10.41 -2.18
CA THR A 118 -10.00 -11.60 -2.15
C THR A 118 -11.44 -11.31 -2.61
N ASN A 119 -11.89 -10.06 -2.50
CA ASN A 119 -13.21 -9.63 -2.99
C ASN A 119 -13.23 -9.33 -4.50
N HIS A 120 -12.06 -9.22 -5.14
CA HIS A 120 -11.92 -8.82 -6.55
C HIS A 120 -11.43 -9.95 -7.44
N PHE A 121 -10.65 -10.89 -6.90
CA PHE A 121 -10.07 -11.98 -7.67
C PHE A 121 -10.99 -13.20 -7.66
N THR A 122 -11.29 -13.74 -8.84
CA THR A 122 -11.82 -15.11 -8.95
C THR A 122 -10.73 -16.13 -8.60
N PRO A 123 -11.07 -17.36 -8.19
CA PRO A 123 -10.08 -18.39 -7.89
C PRO A 123 -9.11 -18.66 -9.06
N GLY A 124 -9.60 -18.59 -10.31
CA GLY A 124 -8.75 -18.75 -11.50
C GLY A 124 -7.78 -17.59 -11.72
N GLN A 125 -8.20 -16.35 -11.45
CA GLN A 125 -7.32 -15.18 -11.52
C GLN A 125 -6.30 -15.17 -10.39
N SER A 126 -6.68 -15.57 -9.17
CA SER A 126 -5.76 -15.70 -8.04
C SER A 126 -4.63 -16.68 -8.38
N LYS A 127 -4.99 -17.88 -8.84
CA LYS A 127 -3.99 -18.90 -9.20
C LYS A 127 -3.01 -18.39 -10.26
N MET A 128 -3.51 -17.71 -11.29
CA MET A 128 -2.66 -17.16 -12.35
C MET A 128 -1.77 -16.02 -11.85
N PHE A 129 -2.25 -15.23 -10.90
CA PHE A 129 -1.43 -14.21 -10.22
C PHE A 129 -0.32 -14.86 -9.39
N ASP A 130 -0.64 -15.89 -8.61
CA ASP A 130 0.33 -16.59 -7.76
C ASP A 130 1.46 -17.19 -8.62
N GLU A 131 1.12 -17.84 -9.74
CA GLU A 131 2.09 -18.41 -10.69
C GLU A 131 3.00 -17.33 -11.33
N ASP A 132 2.45 -16.17 -11.71
CA ASP A 132 3.25 -15.06 -12.26
C ASP A 132 4.11 -14.41 -11.16
N TYR A 133 3.56 -14.19 -9.98
CA TYR A 133 4.25 -13.63 -8.83
C TYR A 133 5.47 -14.48 -8.44
N GLU A 134 5.31 -15.80 -8.31
CA GLU A 134 6.41 -16.73 -8.02
C GLU A 134 7.54 -16.61 -9.05
N LYS A 135 7.19 -16.50 -10.34
CA LYS A 135 8.17 -16.37 -11.42
C LYS A 135 8.91 -15.03 -11.37
N GLN A 136 8.20 -13.93 -11.14
CA GLN A 136 8.76 -12.58 -11.15
C GLN A 136 9.61 -12.31 -9.90
N MET A 137 9.15 -12.78 -8.74
CA MET A 137 9.73 -12.52 -7.43
C MET A 137 10.74 -13.58 -6.98
N LYS A 138 11.01 -14.61 -7.79
CA LYS A 138 11.90 -15.74 -7.47
C LYS A 138 13.23 -15.34 -6.82
N ASP A 139 13.84 -14.26 -7.28
CA ASP A 139 15.15 -13.79 -6.79
C ASP A 139 15.04 -12.71 -5.70
N ALA A 140 13.82 -12.21 -5.45
CA ALA A 140 13.53 -11.17 -4.47
C ALA A 140 12.87 -11.81 -3.25
N ASN A 141 13.67 -12.15 -2.23
CA ASN A 141 13.17 -12.71 -0.97
C ASN A 141 12.56 -11.63 -0.06
N ILE A 142 11.48 -10.99 -0.52
CA ILE A 142 10.73 -9.97 0.22
C ILE A 142 9.53 -10.64 0.88
N PRO A 143 9.40 -10.63 2.22
CA PRO A 143 8.35 -11.34 2.94
C PRO A 143 7.02 -10.57 2.94
N PHE A 144 6.47 -10.29 1.75
CA PHE A 144 5.15 -9.67 1.64
C PHE A 144 4.07 -10.57 2.24
N ARG A 145 3.16 -9.97 3.02
CA ARG A 145 1.97 -10.64 3.55
C ARG A 145 0.76 -10.16 2.76
N THR A 146 -0.13 -11.08 2.40
CA THR A 146 -1.35 -10.73 1.64
C THR A 146 -2.60 -10.71 2.52
N LEU A 147 -2.47 -11.13 3.78
CA LEU A 147 -3.48 -11.23 4.82
C LEU A 147 -2.83 -10.93 6.18
N ILE A 148 -3.60 -10.35 7.11
CA ILE A 148 -3.25 -10.12 8.52
C ILE A 148 -4.37 -10.58 9.43
#